data_AF-A0A950AT72-F1
#
_entry.id   AF-A0A950AT72-F1
#
_cell.length_a   1.000
_cell.length_b   1.000
_cell.length_c   1.000
_cell.angle_alpha   90.00
_cell.angle_beta   90.00
_cell.angle_gamma   90.00
#
_symmetry.space_group_name_H-M   'P 1'
#
loop_
_entity.id
_entity.type
_entity.pdbx_description
1 polymer ?
#
loop_
_entity_poly.entity_id
_entity_poly.type
_entity_poly.pdbx_seq_one_letter_code
_entity_poly.pdbx_strand_id
1 'polypeptide(L)'
;DMTPTPSQPKPEPKVEPEPTPPERALIDRGVTAARAAELVRAHPERVAGKLEVFDRLVEAKDKRIAKNPAGFLVKSIAEDYPPPPELERARRATAERATRDAAEQANREATAREREERDRVRAYWEALPPERQVALDAAALAEAAPADRAAYAAATAPQVRRMLRAGLRDAHIRRLLGLLTAD
;
A
#
# COMPACT_ATOMS: atom_id res chain seq x y z
N ASP A 1 -26.28 -77.40 -30.58
CA ASP A 1 -25.52 -76.52 -29.68
C ASP A 1 -25.11 -75.24 -30.36
N MET A 2 -25.63 -74.10 -29.89
CA MET A 2 -25.09 -72.77 -30.19
C MET A 2 -24.58 -72.19 -28.88
N THR A 3 -23.27 -72.01 -28.75
CA THR A 3 -22.65 -71.35 -27.62
C THR A 3 -22.89 -69.83 -27.69
N PRO A 4 -23.34 -69.17 -26.61
CA PRO A 4 -23.50 -67.72 -26.60
C PRO A 4 -22.15 -67.01 -26.37
N THR A 5 -21.91 -65.97 -27.16
CA THR A 5 -20.81 -65.00 -27.02
C THR A 5 -20.96 -64.20 -25.71
N PRO A 6 -19.90 -64.01 -24.91
CA PRO A 6 -19.98 -63.18 -23.71
C PRO A 6 -20.09 -61.69 -24.08
N SER A 7 -21.13 -61.06 -23.56
CA SER A 7 -21.39 -59.62 -23.63
C SER A 7 -20.34 -58.86 -22.82
N GLN A 8 -19.68 -57.88 -23.43
CA GLN A 8 -18.74 -57.01 -22.72
C GLN A 8 -19.48 -56.05 -21.76
N PRO A 9 -18.93 -55.78 -20.57
CA PRO A 9 -19.55 -54.86 -19.62
C PRO A 9 -19.42 -53.42 -20.10
N LYS A 10 -20.53 -52.69 -19.98
CA LYS A 10 -20.68 -51.24 -20.20
C LYS A 10 -19.75 -50.47 -19.24
N PRO A 11 -18.98 -49.46 -19.69
CA PRO A 11 -18.07 -48.74 -18.81
C PRO A 11 -18.87 -47.94 -17.77
N GLU A 12 -18.50 -48.13 -16.51
CA GLU A 12 -19.04 -47.40 -15.36
C GLU A 12 -18.70 -45.90 -15.45
N PRO A 13 -19.61 -45.00 -14.99
CA PRO A 13 -19.35 -43.57 -15.00
C PRO A 13 -18.27 -43.25 -13.97
N LYS A 14 -17.12 -42.73 -14.43
CA LYS A 14 -16.12 -42.12 -13.55
C LYS A 14 -16.78 -40.95 -12.83
N VAL A 15 -16.88 -41.04 -11.51
CA VAL A 15 -17.23 -39.92 -10.65
C VAL A 15 -16.14 -38.86 -10.83
N GLU A 16 -16.40 -37.84 -11.64
CA GLU A 16 -15.49 -36.71 -11.77
C GLU A 16 -15.42 -35.99 -10.42
N PRO A 17 -14.22 -35.76 -9.87
CA PRO A 17 -14.08 -35.03 -8.62
C PRO A 17 -14.69 -33.62 -8.75
N GLU A 18 -15.31 -33.13 -7.68
CA GLU A 18 -15.89 -31.80 -7.62
C GLU A 18 -14.86 -30.73 -8.07
N PRO A 19 -15.23 -29.82 -8.99
CA PRO A 19 -14.27 -28.85 -9.52
C PRO A 19 -13.79 -27.91 -8.42
N THR A 20 -12.48 -27.70 -8.38
CA THR A 20 -11.83 -26.79 -7.44
C THR A 20 -12.30 -25.34 -7.66
N PRO A 21 -12.15 -24.42 -6.68
CA PRO A 21 -12.55 -23.02 -6.87
C PRO A 21 -12.01 -22.34 -8.14
N PRO A 22 -10.73 -22.46 -8.53
CA PRO A 22 -10.23 -21.86 -9.78
C PRO A 22 -10.80 -22.55 -11.04
N GLU A 23 -11.08 -23.85 -10.99
CA GLU A 23 -11.74 -24.56 -12.11
C GLU A 23 -13.17 -24.07 -12.27
N ARG A 24 -13.90 -23.93 -11.16
CA ARG A 24 -15.26 -23.41 -11.13
C ARG A 24 -15.34 -22.00 -11.71
N ALA A 25 -14.40 -21.13 -11.35
CA ALA A 25 -14.30 -19.79 -11.91
C ALA A 25 -14.08 -19.77 -13.44
N LEU A 26 -13.34 -20.73 -13.99
CA LEU A 26 -13.18 -20.89 -15.44
C LEU A 26 -14.46 -21.43 -16.09
N ILE A 27 -15.12 -22.39 -15.44
CA ILE A 27 -16.38 -22.98 -15.90
C ILE A 27 -17.49 -21.94 -15.98
N ASP A 28 -17.62 -21.09 -14.97
CA ASP A 28 -18.60 -20.00 -14.92
C ASP A 28 -18.43 -19.00 -16.08
N ARG A 29 -17.22 -18.94 -16.67
CA ARG A 29 -16.88 -18.10 -17.84
C ARG A 29 -16.98 -18.84 -19.18
N GLY A 30 -17.53 -20.06 -19.16
CA GLY A 30 -17.81 -20.86 -20.35
C GLY A 30 -16.68 -21.81 -20.78
N VAL A 31 -15.66 -22.04 -19.95
CA VAL A 31 -14.63 -23.06 -20.21
C VAL A 31 -15.17 -24.43 -19.80
N THR A 32 -14.94 -25.48 -20.60
CA THR A 32 -15.40 -26.84 -20.22
C THR A 32 -14.63 -27.36 -19.00
N ALA A 33 -15.27 -28.18 -18.16
CA ALA A 33 -14.67 -28.70 -16.93
C ALA A 33 -13.32 -29.41 -17.18
N ALA A 34 -13.25 -30.25 -18.21
CA ALA A 34 -12.01 -30.93 -18.61
C ALA A 34 -10.89 -29.94 -18.96
N ARG A 35 -11.19 -28.86 -19.68
CA ARG A 35 -10.20 -27.85 -20.07
C ARG A 35 -9.82 -26.96 -18.89
N ALA A 36 -10.77 -26.65 -18.00
CA ALA A 36 -10.52 -25.89 -16.79
C ALA A 36 -9.54 -26.63 -15.86
N ALA A 37 -9.78 -27.92 -15.60
CA ALA A 37 -8.89 -28.76 -14.81
C ALA A 37 -7.49 -28.86 -15.43
N GLU A 38 -7.40 -28.99 -16.75
CA GLU A 38 -6.11 -29.00 -17.45
C GLU A 38 -5.34 -27.68 -17.27
N LEU A 39 -6.02 -26.54 -17.44
CA LEU A 39 -5.41 -25.21 -17.30
C LEU A 39 -4.96 -24.91 -15.87
N VAL A 40 -5.77 -25.24 -14.87
CA VAL A 40 -5.41 -25.05 -13.45
C VAL A 40 -4.23 -25.93 -13.07
N ARG A 41 -4.17 -27.16 -13.56
CA ARG A 41 -3.03 -28.05 -13.30
C ARG A 41 -1.75 -27.58 -13.99
N ALA A 42 -1.84 -27.09 -15.23
CA ALA A 42 -0.67 -26.70 -16.03
C ALA A 42 -0.14 -25.30 -15.69
N HIS A 43 -1.02 -24.36 -15.31
CA HIS A 43 -0.71 -22.95 -15.13
C HIS A 43 -1.39 -22.34 -13.89
N PRO A 44 -1.27 -22.95 -12.71
CA PRO A 44 -2.00 -22.51 -11.51
C PRO A 44 -1.73 -21.04 -11.15
N GLU A 45 -0.50 -20.55 -11.36
CA GLU A 45 -0.07 -19.19 -11.06
C GLU A 45 -0.69 -18.13 -11.99
N ARG A 46 -1.12 -18.53 -13.19
CA ARG A 46 -1.63 -17.60 -14.22
C ARG A 46 -3.13 -17.40 -14.13
N VAL A 47 -3.87 -18.41 -13.68
CA VAL A 47 -5.33 -18.46 -13.74
C VAL A 47 -5.96 -17.23 -13.09
N ALA A 48 -5.55 -16.87 -11.87
CA ALA A 48 -6.12 -15.73 -11.15
C ALA A 48 -5.94 -14.40 -11.91
N GLY A 49 -4.72 -14.13 -12.40
CA GLY A 49 -4.42 -12.89 -13.13
C GLY A 49 -5.15 -12.81 -14.47
N LYS A 50 -5.28 -13.92 -15.20
CA LYS A 50 -6.00 -13.95 -16.49
C LYS A 50 -7.51 -13.83 -16.32
N LEU A 51 -8.08 -14.41 -15.27
CA LEU A 51 -9.49 -14.22 -14.92
C LEU A 51 -9.80 -12.74 -14.69
N GLU A 52 -8.94 -12.05 -13.92
CA GLU A 52 -9.13 -10.61 -13.67
C GLU A 52 -9.05 -9.78 -14.96
N VAL A 53 -8.07 -10.04 -15.82
CA VAL A 53 -7.94 -9.35 -17.11
C VAL A 53 -9.17 -9.63 -17.99
N PHE A 54 -9.63 -10.87 -18.04
CA PHE A 54 -10.81 -11.27 -18.79
C PHE A 54 -12.06 -10.53 -18.32
N ASP A 55 -12.31 -10.47 -17.01
CA ASP A 55 -13.49 -9.79 -16.46
C ASP A 55 -13.51 -8.31 -16.82
N ARG A 56 -12.35 -7.64 -16.72
CA ARG A 56 -12.23 -6.23 -17.12
C ARG A 56 -12.48 -6.03 -18.62
N LEU A 57 -12.03 -6.96 -19.46
CA LEU A 57 -12.31 -6.92 -20.89
C LEU A 57 -13.81 -7.11 -21.18
N VAL A 58 -14.49 -8.00 -20.43
CA VAL A 58 -15.94 -8.23 -20.52
C VAL A 58 -16.71 -6.98 -20.13
N GLU A 59 -16.36 -6.38 -19.00
CA GLU A 59 -16.96 -5.13 -18.52
C GLU A 59 -16.77 -3.99 -19.52
N ALA A 60 -15.57 -3.86 -20.09
CA ALA A 60 -15.25 -2.86 -21.11
C ALA A 60 -15.86 -3.16 -22.49
N LYS A 61 -16.56 -4.28 -22.67
CA LYS A 61 -17.10 -4.78 -23.96
C LYS A 61 -16.04 -4.78 -25.06
N ASP A 62 -14.84 -5.23 -24.72
CA ASP A 62 -13.70 -5.18 -25.61
C ASP A 62 -13.89 -6.08 -26.85
N LYS A 63 -13.58 -5.55 -28.03
CA LYS A 63 -13.77 -6.24 -29.31
C LYS A 63 -12.95 -7.54 -29.42
N ARG A 64 -11.85 -7.67 -28.67
CA ARG A 64 -10.98 -8.86 -28.66
C ARG A 64 -11.68 -10.10 -28.13
N ILE A 65 -12.61 -9.94 -27.20
CA ILE A 65 -13.32 -11.06 -26.57
C ILE A 65 -14.74 -11.23 -27.12
N ALA A 66 -15.28 -10.25 -27.85
CA ALA A 66 -16.68 -10.22 -28.26
C ALA A 66 -17.14 -11.44 -29.08
N LYS A 67 -16.25 -12.07 -29.86
CA LYS A 67 -16.60 -13.22 -30.73
C LYS A 67 -16.54 -14.57 -30.02
N ASN A 68 -15.55 -14.76 -29.15
CA ASN A 68 -15.34 -16.03 -28.44
C ASN A 68 -14.63 -15.76 -27.09
N PRO A 69 -15.38 -15.37 -26.05
CA PRO A 69 -14.81 -15.03 -24.74
C PRO A 69 -14.10 -16.23 -24.10
N ALA A 70 -14.74 -17.40 -24.04
CA ALA A 70 -14.16 -18.59 -23.43
C ALA A 70 -12.89 -19.06 -24.15
N GLY A 71 -12.90 -19.05 -25.49
CA GLY A 71 -11.72 -19.39 -26.29
C GLY A 71 -10.57 -18.39 -26.11
N PHE A 72 -10.88 -17.10 -25.97
CA PHE A 72 -9.89 -16.09 -25.61
C PHE A 72 -9.28 -16.36 -24.23
N LEU A 73 -10.11 -16.65 -23.22
CA LEU A 73 -9.65 -16.93 -21.86
C LEU A 73 -8.71 -18.14 -21.83
N VAL A 74 -9.08 -19.24 -22.49
CA VAL A 74 -8.23 -20.44 -22.61
C VAL A 74 -6.87 -20.11 -23.24
N LYS A 75 -6.86 -19.38 -24.37
CA LYS A 75 -5.61 -18.99 -25.03
C LYS A 75 -4.77 -18.04 -24.18
N SER A 76 -5.41 -17.09 -23.50
CA SER A 76 -4.70 -16.12 -22.67
C SER A 76 -3.95 -16.78 -21.51
N ILE A 77 -4.47 -17.90 -20.97
CA ILE A 77 -3.83 -18.68 -19.91
C ILE A 77 -2.72 -19.57 -20.49
N ALA A 78 -3.02 -20.28 -21.58
CA ALA A 78 -2.08 -21.21 -22.20
C ALA A 78 -0.84 -20.50 -22.81
N GLU A 79 -1.07 -19.38 -23.50
CA GLU A 79 -0.03 -18.61 -24.22
C GLU A 79 0.47 -17.39 -23.44
N ASP A 80 -0.01 -17.18 -22.21
CA ASP A 80 0.35 -16.07 -21.33
C ASP A 80 0.26 -14.67 -21.98
N TYR A 81 -0.87 -14.39 -22.63
CA TYR A 81 -1.04 -13.09 -23.33
C TYR A 81 -0.86 -11.91 -22.38
N PRO A 82 -0.04 -10.91 -22.75
CA PRO A 82 0.16 -9.76 -21.90
C PRO A 82 -1.16 -8.99 -21.73
N PRO A 83 -1.41 -8.41 -20.55
CA PRO A 83 -2.56 -7.54 -20.36
C PRO A 83 -2.50 -6.36 -21.35
N PRO A 84 -3.66 -5.90 -21.85
CA PRO A 84 -3.75 -4.71 -22.68
C PRO A 84 -3.02 -3.51 -22.06
N PRO A 85 -2.29 -2.71 -22.85
CA PRO A 85 -1.56 -1.57 -22.33
C PRO A 85 -2.49 -0.51 -21.71
N GLU A 86 -3.78 -0.48 -22.07
CA GLU A 86 -4.80 0.39 -21.45
C GLU A 86 -5.09 -0.02 -20.01
N LEU A 87 -5.21 -1.32 -19.73
CA LEU A 87 -5.46 -1.83 -18.38
C LEU A 87 -4.25 -1.60 -17.48
N GLU A 88 -3.05 -1.82 -18.01
CA GLU A 88 -1.81 -1.55 -17.28
C GLU A 88 -1.62 -0.06 -17.01
N ARG A 89 -1.93 0.82 -17.98
CA ARG A 89 -1.93 2.27 -17.77
C ARG A 89 -2.95 2.69 -16.70
N ALA A 90 -4.16 2.14 -16.73
CA ALA A 90 -5.19 2.43 -15.73
C ALA A 90 -4.76 1.99 -14.33
N ARG A 91 -4.21 0.76 -14.19
CA ARG A 91 -3.68 0.24 -12.92
C ARG A 91 -2.56 1.12 -12.37
N ARG A 92 -1.60 1.51 -13.22
CA ARG A 92 -0.51 2.41 -12.82
C ARG A 92 -1.05 3.78 -12.37
N ALA A 93 -1.96 4.38 -13.14
CA ALA A 93 -2.57 5.66 -12.78
C ALA A 93 -3.32 5.58 -11.43
N THR A 94 -4.03 4.49 -11.15
CA THR A 94 -4.69 4.30 -9.85
C THR A 94 -3.70 4.14 -8.70
N ALA A 95 -2.61 3.38 -8.90
CA ALA A 95 -1.58 3.18 -7.89
C ALA A 95 -0.80 4.47 -7.61
N GLU A 96 -0.46 5.23 -8.65
CA GLU A 96 0.19 6.53 -8.56
C GLU A 96 -0.68 7.54 -7.79
N ARG A 97 -1.99 7.59 -8.08
CA ARG A 97 -2.94 8.43 -7.33
C ARG A 97 -3.01 8.03 -5.86
N ALA A 98 -3.18 6.74 -5.57
CA ALA A 98 -3.22 6.24 -4.19
C ALA A 98 -1.93 6.58 -3.41
N THR A 99 -0.77 6.48 -4.08
CA THR A 99 0.53 6.83 -3.50
C THR A 99 0.64 8.33 -3.24
N ARG A 100 0.23 9.16 -4.21
CA ARG A 100 0.20 10.62 -4.06
C ARG A 100 -0.73 11.02 -2.92
N ASP A 101 -1.95 10.50 -2.88
CA ASP A 101 -2.94 10.83 -1.85
C ASP A 101 -2.45 10.43 -0.45
N ALA A 102 -1.81 9.27 -0.32
CA ALA A 102 -1.19 8.83 0.94
C ALA A 102 -0.03 9.74 1.36
N ALA A 103 0.83 10.15 0.43
CA ALA A 103 1.93 11.07 0.70
C ALA A 103 1.43 12.47 1.09
N GLU A 104 0.42 12.98 0.39
CA GLU A 104 -0.23 14.26 0.72
C GLU A 104 -0.89 14.20 2.09
N GLN A 105 -1.57 13.11 2.42
CA GLN A 105 -2.19 12.92 3.73
C GLN A 105 -1.14 12.87 4.85
N ALA A 106 -0.08 12.07 4.68
CA ALA A 106 1.02 12.00 5.64
C ALA A 106 1.68 13.37 5.85
N ASN A 107 1.88 14.14 4.78
CA ASN A 107 2.44 15.48 4.87
C ASN A 107 1.49 16.46 5.59
N ARG A 108 0.18 16.37 5.34
CA ARG A 108 -0.83 17.18 6.04
C ARG A 108 -0.84 16.88 7.54
N GLU A 109 -0.80 15.60 7.90
CA GLU A 109 -0.77 15.18 9.30
C GLU A 109 0.53 15.61 10.00
N ALA A 110 1.68 15.42 9.36
CA ALA A 110 2.97 15.89 9.89
C ALA A 110 2.97 17.40 10.10
N THR A 111 2.49 18.18 9.12
CA THR A 111 2.38 19.64 9.22
C THR A 111 1.41 20.06 10.32
N ALA A 112 0.29 19.35 10.49
CA ALA A 112 -0.68 19.63 11.55
C ALA A 112 -0.09 19.36 12.94
N ARG A 113 0.61 18.24 13.11
CA ARG A 113 1.31 17.88 14.36
C ARG A 113 2.39 18.91 14.70
N GLU A 114 3.23 19.29 13.74
CA GLU A 114 4.27 20.30 13.95
C GLU A 114 3.68 21.66 14.38
N ARG A 115 2.55 22.06 13.76
CA ARG A 115 1.83 23.28 14.15
C ARG A 115 1.29 23.20 15.56
N GLU A 116 0.64 22.09 15.91
CA GLU A 116 0.10 21.86 17.26
C GLU A 116 1.21 21.89 18.31
N GLU A 117 2.33 21.21 18.06
CA GLU A 117 3.50 21.23 18.95
C GLU A 117 4.05 22.65 19.13
N ARG A 118 4.22 23.40 18.03
CA ARG A 118 4.70 24.79 18.08
C ARG A 118 3.74 25.68 18.87
N ASP A 119 2.44 25.47 18.71
CA ASP A 119 1.42 26.23 19.42
C ASP A 119 1.43 25.90 20.92
N ARG A 120 1.62 24.64 21.30
CA ARG A 120 1.79 24.21 22.70
C ARG A 120 3.05 24.79 23.34
N VAL A 121 4.19 24.77 22.62
CA VAL A 121 5.43 25.37 23.09
C VAL A 121 5.26 26.88 23.31
N ARG A 122 4.65 27.57 22.35
CA ARG A 122 4.38 29.01 22.45
C ARG A 122 3.46 29.32 23.64
N ALA A 123 2.34 28.60 23.77
CA ALA A 123 1.40 28.79 24.86
C ALA A 123 2.05 28.55 26.24
N TYR A 124 2.88 27.52 26.35
CA TYR A 124 3.63 27.26 27.59
C TYR A 124 4.57 28.42 27.94
N TRP A 125 5.34 28.91 26.97
CA TRP A 125 6.26 30.03 27.20
C TRP A 125 5.54 31.32 27.59
N GLU A 126 4.46 31.67 26.88
CA GLU A 126 3.69 32.89 27.11
C GLU A 126 2.95 32.88 28.45
N ALA A 127 2.60 31.71 28.98
CA ALA A 127 1.97 31.56 30.29
C ALA A 127 2.95 31.75 31.46
N LEU A 128 4.27 31.73 31.23
CA LEU A 128 5.26 31.88 32.29
C LEU A 128 5.48 33.35 32.66
N PRO A 129 5.57 33.69 33.97
CA PRO A 129 5.97 35.03 34.39
C PRO A 129 7.45 35.29 34.05
N PRO A 130 7.88 36.56 33.94
CA PRO A 130 9.22 36.93 33.47
C PRO A 130 10.36 36.26 34.24
N GLU A 131 10.24 36.09 35.55
CA GLU A 131 11.26 35.47 36.39
C GLU A 131 11.43 33.98 36.05
N ARG A 132 10.31 33.30 35.75
CA ARG A 132 10.31 31.89 35.32
C ARG A 132 10.82 31.74 33.89
N GLN A 133 10.54 32.70 33.01
CA GLN A 133 11.10 32.74 31.67
C GLN A 133 12.63 32.80 31.69
N VAL A 134 13.20 33.68 32.51
CA VAL A 134 14.67 33.80 32.68
C VAL A 134 15.27 32.52 33.25
N ALA A 135 14.64 31.96 34.29
CA ALA A 135 15.09 30.70 34.89
C ALA A 135 15.06 29.54 33.88
N LEU A 136 14.02 29.47 33.05
CA LEU A 136 13.88 28.44 32.03
C LEU A 136 14.91 28.61 30.90
N ASP A 137 15.18 29.84 30.44
CA ASP A 137 16.25 30.11 29.47
C ASP A 137 17.62 29.65 30.02
N ALA A 138 17.89 29.89 31.32
CA ALA A 138 19.13 29.46 31.97
C ALA A 138 19.21 27.93 32.08
N ALA A 139 18.11 27.27 32.46
CA ALA A 139 18.02 25.81 32.52
C ALA A 139 18.20 25.16 31.14
N ALA A 140 17.54 25.71 30.12
CA ALA A 140 17.66 25.26 28.74
C ALA A 140 19.11 25.34 28.24
N LEU A 141 19.80 26.43 28.54
CA LEU A 141 21.22 26.57 28.19
C LEU A 141 22.11 25.61 28.99
N ALA A 142 21.83 25.37 30.27
CA ALA A 142 22.61 24.45 31.09
C ALA A 142 22.49 22.99 30.60
N GLU A 143 21.27 22.57 30.24
CA GLU A 143 20.98 21.22 29.74
C GLU A 143 21.29 21.01 28.26
N ALA A 144 21.55 22.07 27.49
CA ALA A 144 21.86 21.98 26.08
C ALA A 144 23.12 21.13 25.81
N ALA A 145 23.22 20.52 24.62
CA ALA A 145 24.40 19.74 24.27
C ALA A 145 25.67 20.62 24.29
N PRO A 146 26.87 20.05 24.55
CA PRO A 146 28.11 20.83 24.60
C PRO A 146 28.36 21.67 23.35
N ALA A 147 28.02 21.14 22.16
CA ALA A 147 28.15 21.83 20.89
C ALA A 147 27.23 23.06 20.80
N ASP A 148 25.96 22.94 21.21
CA ASP A 148 25.01 24.05 21.17
C ASP A 148 25.35 25.15 22.18
N ARG A 149 25.83 24.77 23.37
CA ARG A 149 26.34 25.73 24.36
C ARG A 149 27.55 26.49 23.84
N ALA A 150 28.49 25.79 23.19
CA ALA A 150 29.66 26.40 22.58
C ALA A 150 29.26 27.35 21.44
N ALA A 151 28.32 26.94 20.59
CA ALA A 151 27.79 27.79 19.52
C ALA A 151 27.10 29.05 20.07
N TYR A 152 26.30 28.92 21.13
CA TYR A 152 25.68 30.06 21.81
C TYR A 152 26.73 31.02 22.42
N ALA A 153 27.78 30.48 23.04
CA ALA A 153 28.85 31.28 23.63
C ALA A 153 29.72 31.99 22.58
N ALA A 154 29.97 31.34 21.45
CA ALA A 154 30.74 31.89 20.33
C ALA A 154 29.95 32.89 19.47
N ALA A 155 28.62 32.96 19.60
CA ALA A 155 27.78 33.87 18.84
C ALA A 155 28.00 35.33 19.26
N THR A 156 28.68 36.08 18.40
CA THR A 156 28.99 37.51 18.60
C THR A 156 27.84 38.42 18.18
N ALA A 157 27.08 38.03 17.16
CA ALA A 157 25.94 38.80 16.67
C ALA A 157 24.73 38.66 17.62
N PRO A 158 24.15 39.77 18.15
CA PRO A 158 23.02 39.71 19.09
C PRO A 158 21.79 38.97 18.54
N GLN A 159 21.50 39.12 17.25
CA GLN A 159 20.39 38.46 16.57
C GLN A 159 20.58 36.95 16.53
N VAL A 160 21.78 36.48 16.20
CA VAL A 160 22.12 35.06 16.17
C VAL A 160 22.04 34.46 17.57
N ARG A 161 22.59 35.15 18.57
CA ARG A 161 22.54 34.72 19.97
C ARG A 161 21.10 34.59 20.49
N ARG A 162 20.21 35.54 20.12
CA ARG A 162 18.77 35.48 20.44
C ARG A 162 18.09 34.28 19.77
N MET A 163 18.39 34.02 18.50
CA MET A 163 17.83 32.88 17.76
C MET A 163 18.25 31.55 18.37
N LEU A 164 19.54 31.38 18.68
CA LEU A 164 20.06 30.17 19.32
C LEU A 164 19.43 29.94 20.70
N ARG A 165 19.31 31.01 21.52
CA ARG A 165 18.62 30.91 22.82
C ARG A 165 17.16 30.45 22.66
N ALA A 166 16.44 31.03 21.69
CA ALA A 166 15.07 30.64 21.42
C ALA A 166 14.96 29.17 21.00
N GLY A 167 15.87 28.68 20.14
CA GLY A 167 15.91 27.27 19.75
C GLY A 167 16.18 26.33 20.93
N LEU A 168 17.16 26.64 21.78
CA LEU A 168 17.49 25.87 22.99
C LEU A 168 16.32 25.82 23.97
N ARG A 169 15.70 26.97 24.20
CA ARG A 169 14.50 27.09 25.03
C ARG A 169 13.36 26.24 24.50
N ASP A 170 13.03 26.38 23.21
CA ASP A 170 11.91 25.67 22.62
C ASP A 170 12.16 24.14 22.64
N ALA A 171 13.41 23.69 22.49
CA ALA A 171 13.79 22.29 22.66
C ALA A 171 13.60 21.80 24.10
N HIS A 172 14.02 22.60 25.09
CA HIS A 172 13.82 22.28 26.51
C HIS A 172 12.34 22.24 26.89
N ILE A 173 11.52 23.18 26.39
CA ILE A 173 10.06 23.16 26.59
C ILE A 173 9.41 21.92 25.98
N ARG A 174 9.81 21.52 24.77
CA ARG A 174 9.30 20.26 24.17
C ARG A 174 9.59 19.05 25.06
N ARG A 175 10.77 18.97 25.68
CA ARG A 175 11.10 17.92 26.64
C ARG A 175 10.20 17.96 27.86
N LEU A 176 9.98 19.15 28.45
CA LEU A 176 9.08 19.32 29.61
C LEU A 176 7.63 18.93 29.30
N LEU A 177 7.17 19.18 28.08
CA LEU A 177 5.82 18.85 27.62
C LEU A 177 5.67 17.39 27.12
N GLY A 178 6.75 16.60 27.13
CA GLY A 178 6.76 15.23 26.60
C GLY A 178 6.55 15.15 25.08
N LEU A 179 6.90 16.22 24.35
CA LEU A 179 6.76 16.31 22.88
C LEU A 179 8.01 15.81 22.13
N LEU A 180 9.14 15.60 22.81
CA LEU A 180 10.23 14.80 22.25
C LEU A 180 9.90 13.32 22.46
N THR A 181 9.49 12.64 21.40
CA THR A 181 9.53 11.17 21.38
C THR A 181 11.00 10.75 21.44
N ALA A 182 11.34 9.83 22.35
CA ALA A 182 12.65 9.20 22.36
C ALA A 182 12.85 8.48 21.02
N ASP A 183 13.91 8.84 20.30
CA ASP A 183 14.45 8.06 19.17
C ASP A 183 14.87 6.64 19.62
#